data_AF-A0A0J6RQ04-F1
#
_entry.id   AF-A0A0J6RQ04-F1
#
_cell.length_a   1.000
_cell.length_b   1.000
_cell.length_c   1.000
_cell.angle_alpha   90.00
_cell.angle_beta   90.00
_cell.angle_gamma   90.00
#
_symmetry.space_group_name_H-M   'P 1'
#
loop_
_entity.id
_entity.type
_entity.pdbx_description
1 polymer ?
#
loop_
_entity_poly.entity_id
_entity_poly.type
_entity_poly.pdbx_seq_one_letter_code
_entity_poly.pdbx_strand_id
1 'polypeptide(L)'
;MDGLHLRSTTLETDIETIMGALTPYLPLFDGILRHGHTTYETYPANIVVDHDASAQAHCTNRHVLAEAHRLLDDLPGVNHREVRGQNLWQIDPVNVIVRFKKTDEDGVSSNYQTRQARAFDRGAQIPGIPAGKKKKTK
;
A
#
# COMPACT_ATOMS: atom_id res chain seq x y z
N MET A 1 -10.08 19.73 -43.80
CA MET A 1 -8.67 19.29 -43.87
C MET A 1 -7.99 19.73 -42.58
N ASP A 2 -8.42 19.21 -41.44
CA ASP A 2 -8.13 17.88 -40.89
C ASP A 2 -6.64 17.64 -40.68
N GLY A 3 -6.25 17.66 -39.40
CA GLY A 3 -4.86 17.53 -38.96
C GLY A 3 -4.75 17.24 -37.47
N LEU A 4 -5.42 16.16 -37.04
CA LEU A 4 -5.03 15.27 -35.93
C LEU A 4 -4.59 15.92 -34.60
N HIS A 5 -5.54 16.16 -33.71
CA HIS A 5 -5.29 16.15 -32.27
C HIS A 5 -4.76 14.77 -31.89
N LEU A 6 -3.46 14.67 -31.61
CA LEU A 6 -2.85 13.56 -30.89
C LEU A 6 -3.53 13.44 -29.53
N ARG A 7 -4.51 12.52 -29.43
CA ARG A 7 -5.05 12.08 -28.16
C ARG A 7 -3.89 11.47 -27.36
N SER A 8 -3.50 12.17 -26.30
CA SER A 8 -2.65 11.64 -25.22
C SER A 8 -3.39 10.46 -24.59
N THR A 9 -3.09 9.24 -25.03
CA THR A 9 -3.85 8.02 -24.66
C THR A 9 -2.92 6.94 -24.10
N THR A 10 -2.08 7.24 -23.11
CA THR A 10 -1.16 6.21 -22.58
C THR A 10 -0.61 6.52 -21.20
N LEU A 11 -1.38 6.22 -20.14
CA LEU A 11 -0.93 5.91 -18.75
C LEU A 11 -2.09 5.78 -17.75
N GLU A 12 -3.33 6.07 -18.15
CA GLU A 12 -4.53 5.63 -17.43
C GLU A 12 -4.67 4.11 -17.60
N THR A 13 -3.91 3.36 -16.81
CA THR A 13 -4.37 2.03 -16.43
C THR A 13 -5.63 2.31 -15.62
N ASP A 14 -6.78 2.06 -16.23
CA ASP A 14 -8.09 2.45 -15.75
C ASP A 14 -8.20 2.18 -14.24
N ILE A 15 -8.13 3.27 -13.46
CA ILE A 15 -8.11 3.21 -12.00
C ILE A 15 -9.36 2.49 -11.53
N GLU A 16 -10.48 2.65 -12.22
CA GLU A 16 -11.73 1.94 -11.93
C GLU A 16 -11.56 0.43 -12.09
N THR A 17 -10.87 -0.02 -13.14
CA THR A 17 -10.57 -1.45 -13.35
C THR A 17 -9.68 -2.01 -12.23
N ILE A 18 -8.63 -1.28 -11.82
CA ILE A 18 -7.75 -1.71 -10.72
C ILE A 18 -8.50 -1.73 -9.39
N MET A 19 -9.23 -0.66 -9.08
CA MET A 19 -10.00 -0.54 -7.85
C MET A 19 -11.14 -1.57 -7.79
N GLY A 20 -11.77 -1.87 -8.92
CA GLY A 20 -12.76 -2.95 -9.04
C GLY A 20 -12.14 -4.31 -8.73
N ALA A 21 -10.95 -4.59 -9.25
CA ALA A 21 -10.23 -5.83 -8.97
C ALA A 21 -9.76 -5.92 -7.50
N LEU A 22 -9.41 -4.80 -6.88
CA LEU A 22 -9.02 -4.72 -5.46
C LEU A 22 -10.20 -4.72 -4.49
N THR A 23 -11.42 -4.43 -4.95
CA THR A 23 -12.61 -4.28 -4.10
C THR A 23 -12.79 -5.43 -3.09
N PRO A 24 -12.57 -6.71 -3.44
CA PRO A 24 -12.68 -7.81 -2.47
C PRO A 24 -11.68 -7.75 -1.32
N TYR A 25 -10.54 -7.07 -1.51
CA TYR A 25 -9.47 -6.94 -0.51
C TYR A 25 -9.61 -5.67 0.34
N LEU A 26 -10.42 -4.69 -0.07
CA LEU A 26 -10.56 -3.42 0.66
C LEU A 26 -11.05 -3.61 2.11
N PRO A 27 -12.06 -4.46 2.41
CA PRO A 27 -12.46 -4.72 3.79
C PRO A 27 -11.35 -5.36 4.62
N LEU A 28 -10.53 -6.21 4.00
CA LEU A 28 -9.39 -6.83 4.66
C LEU A 28 -8.31 -5.79 5.00
N PHE A 29 -7.99 -4.88 4.08
CA PHE A 29 -7.04 -3.81 4.33
C PHE A 29 -7.52 -2.83 5.40
N ASP A 30 -8.80 -2.44 5.37
CA ASP A 30 -9.42 -1.62 6.41
C ASP A 30 -9.36 -2.32 7.78
N GLY A 31 -9.67 -3.63 7.83
CA GLY A 31 -9.56 -4.43 9.04
C GLY A 31 -8.14 -4.46 9.63
N ILE A 32 -7.12 -4.64 8.78
CA ILE A 32 -5.70 -4.60 9.18
C ILE A 32 -5.33 -3.22 9.75
N LEU A 33 -5.77 -2.13 9.11
CA LEU A 33 -5.50 -0.77 9.58
C LEU A 33 -6.19 -0.50 10.92
N ARG A 34 -7.46 -0.88 11.07
CA ARG A 34 -8.21 -0.76 12.33
C ARG A 34 -7.57 -1.57 13.44
N HIS A 35 -7.13 -2.79 13.15
CA HIS A 35 -6.44 -3.63 14.15
C HIS A 35 -5.24 -2.90 14.74
N GLY A 36 -4.43 -2.24 13.91
CA GLY A 36 -3.28 -1.49 14.39
C GLY A 36 -3.64 -0.35 15.34
N HIS A 37 -4.65 0.43 14.98
CA HIS A 37 -5.15 1.55 15.80
C HIS A 37 -5.79 1.06 17.10
N THR A 38 -6.74 0.12 17.01
CA THR A 38 -7.42 -0.44 18.19
C THR A 38 -6.41 -1.09 19.14
N THR A 39 -5.40 -1.79 18.63
CA THR A 39 -4.37 -2.38 19.49
C THR A 39 -3.58 -1.31 20.24
N TYR A 40 -3.21 -0.20 19.58
CA TYR A 40 -2.52 0.91 20.25
C TYR A 40 -3.41 1.53 21.34
N GLU A 41 -4.71 1.71 21.09
CA GLU A 41 -5.66 2.26 22.07
C GLU A 41 -5.79 1.39 23.33
N THR A 42 -5.46 0.10 23.26
CA THR A 42 -5.44 -0.78 24.44
C THR A 42 -4.21 -0.62 25.33
N TYR A 43 -3.21 0.17 24.91
CA TYR A 43 -2.00 0.34 25.70
C TYR A 43 -2.30 1.00 27.05
N PRO A 44 -1.68 0.53 28.14
CA PRO A 44 -1.81 1.16 29.45
C PRO A 44 -1.42 2.64 29.42
N ALA A 45 -2.20 3.48 30.11
CA ALA A 45 -2.00 4.94 30.17
C ALA A 45 -0.58 5.34 30.61
N ASN A 46 0.01 4.57 31.53
CA ASN A 46 1.37 4.79 32.03
C ASN A 46 2.48 4.47 31.02
N ILE A 47 2.16 3.80 29.91
CA ILE A 47 3.08 3.55 28.80
C ILE A 47 2.95 4.67 27.76
N VAL A 48 1.72 5.08 27.44
CA VAL A 48 1.48 6.09 26.40
C VAL A 48 1.73 7.53 26.84
N VAL A 49 1.87 7.79 28.14
CA VAL A 49 2.09 9.14 28.68
C VAL A 49 3.35 9.83 28.11
N ASP A 50 4.37 9.04 27.76
CA ASP A 50 5.63 9.54 27.20
C ASP A 50 5.68 9.44 25.65
N HIS A 51 4.60 8.97 25.01
CA HIS A 51 4.56 8.86 23.56
C HIS A 51 4.23 10.21 22.93
N ASP A 52 5.13 10.67 22.07
CA ASP A 52 4.79 11.71 21.10
C ASP A 52 4.02 11.10 19.90
N ALA A 53 3.49 11.97 19.03
CA ALA A 53 2.76 11.55 17.84
C ALA A 53 3.59 10.63 16.91
N SER A 54 4.91 10.75 16.92
CA SER A 54 5.80 9.89 16.13
C SER A 54 5.87 8.49 16.73
N ALA A 55 6.07 8.39 18.04
CA ALA A 55 6.10 7.14 18.79
C ALA A 55 4.78 6.37 18.62
N GLN A 56 3.64 7.04 18.77
CA GLN A 56 2.32 6.48 18.49
C GLN A 56 2.24 5.91 17.07
N ALA A 57 2.52 6.73 16.05
CA ALA A 57 2.45 6.31 14.66
C ALA A 57 3.38 5.12 14.35
N HIS A 58 4.54 5.05 15.00
CA HIS A 58 5.45 3.91 14.89
C HIS A 58 4.89 2.65 15.53
N CYS A 59 4.34 2.73 16.75
CA CYS A 59 3.69 1.60 17.42
C CYS A 59 2.49 1.07 16.62
N THR A 60 1.58 1.96 16.21
CA THR A 60 0.41 1.62 15.37
C THR A 60 0.85 0.90 14.10
N ASN A 61 1.81 1.48 13.36
CA ASN A 61 2.27 0.87 12.11
C ASN A 61 2.96 -0.49 12.33
N ARG A 62 3.58 -0.74 13.49
CA ARG A 62 4.13 -2.07 13.81
C ARG A 62 3.03 -3.11 13.99
N HIS A 63 1.93 -2.75 14.64
CA HIS A 63 0.76 -3.63 14.76
C HIS A 63 0.07 -3.87 13.42
N VAL A 64 -0.09 -2.82 12.59
CA VAL A 64 -0.58 -2.95 11.21
C VAL A 64 0.25 -3.96 10.41
N LEU A 65 1.58 -3.85 10.46
CA LEU A 65 2.46 -4.75 9.71
C LEU A 65 2.41 -6.18 10.25
N ALA A 66 2.36 -6.37 11.57
CA ALA A 66 2.23 -7.69 12.17
C ALA A 66 0.92 -8.37 11.75
N GLU A 67 -0.19 -7.64 11.75
CA GLU A 67 -1.48 -8.15 11.32
C GLU A 67 -1.54 -8.41 9.81
N ALA A 68 -0.89 -7.54 9.01
CA ALA A 68 -0.74 -7.75 7.58
C ALA A 68 0.01 -9.06 7.28
N HIS A 69 1.12 -9.33 7.98
CA HIS A 69 1.82 -10.61 7.87
C HIS A 69 0.90 -11.79 8.23
N ARG A 70 0.21 -11.69 9.37
CA ARG A 70 -0.69 -12.75 9.85
C ARG A 70 -1.81 -13.07 8.86
N LEU A 71 -2.36 -12.06 8.18
CA LEU A 71 -3.54 -12.22 7.34
C LEU A 71 -3.24 -12.38 5.86
N LEU A 72 -2.16 -11.77 5.35
CA LEU A 72 -1.87 -11.72 3.91
C LEU A 72 -0.87 -12.78 3.47
N ASP A 73 0.08 -13.18 4.32
CA ASP A 73 1.15 -14.09 3.90
C ASP A 73 0.62 -15.51 3.60
N ASP A 74 -0.51 -15.88 4.20
CA ASP A 74 -1.17 -17.18 3.99
C ASP A 74 -2.22 -17.15 2.86
N LEU A 75 -2.47 -16.00 2.23
CA LEU A 75 -3.48 -15.91 1.17
C LEU A 75 -2.97 -16.46 -0.17
N PRO A 76 -3.73 -17.36 -0.84
CA PRO A 76 -3.37 -17.85 -2.16
C PRO A 76 -3.19 -16.72 -3.17
N GLY A 77 -2.05 -16.71 -3.86
CA GLY A 77 -1.74 -15.69 -4.87
C GLY A 77 -1.32 -14.34 -4.29
N VAL A 78 -1.06 -14.26 -2.98
CA VAL A 78 -0.42 -13.10 -2.35
C VAL A 78 1.01 -13.47 -2.00
N ASN A 79 1.97 -12.63 -2.39
CA ASN A 79 3.38 -12.83 -2.11
C ASN A 79 3.95 -11.63 -1.38
N HIS A 80 4.47 -11.84 -0.17
CA HIS A 80 5.22 -10.83 0.57
C HIS A 80 6.65 -10.70 0.06
N ARG A 81 7.14 -9.46 0.00
CA ARG A 81 8.54 -9.13 -0.28
C ARG A 81 8.96 -7.93 0.55
N GLU A 82 10.14 -8.02 1.14
CA GLU A 82 10.78 -6.86 1.75
C GLU A 82 11.78 -6.23 0.77
N VAL A 83 11.58 -4.96 0.43
CA VAL A 83 12.48 -4.21 -0.46
C VAL A 83 12.94 -2.94 0.24
N ARG A 84 14.22 -2.93 0.66
CA ARG A 84 14.86 -1.79 1.35
C ARG A 84 14.07 -1.36 2.60
N GLY A 85 13.67 -2.31 3.44
CA GLY A 85 12.91 -2.04 4.66
C GLY A 85 11.42 -1.74 4.46
N GLN A 86 10.89 -1.90 3.24
CA GLN A 86 9.47 -1.76 2.95
C GLN A 86 8.83 -3.13 2.76
N ASN A 87 7.74 -3.38 3.46
CA ASN A 87 6.91 -4.55 3.26
C ASN A 87 5.94 -4.32 2.11
N LEU A 88 6.02 -5.17 1.09
CA LEU A 88 5.22 -5.12 -0.12
C LEU A 88 4.48 -6.45 -0.28
N TRP A 89 3.17 -6.39 -0.50
CA TRP A 89 2.36 -7.57 -0.83
C TRP A 89 1.92 -7.49 -2.27
N GLN A 90 2.44 -8.39 -3.10
CA GLN A 90 2.02 -8.54 -4.48
C GLN A 90 0.82 -9.48 -4.54
N ILE A 91 -0.30 -9.01 -5.10
CA ILE A 91 -1.53 -9.77 -5.29
C ILE A 91 -1.59 -10.17 -6.76
N ASP A 92 -1.14 -11.38 -7.06
CA ASP A 92 -0.94 -11.88 -8.41
C ASP A 92 -2.23 -11.91 -9.26
N PRO A 93 -3.40 -12.32 -8.74
CA PRO A 93 -4.64 -12.36 -9.52
C PRO A 93 -5.02 -11.02 -10.16
N VAL A 94 -4.63 -9.91 -9.52
CA VAL A 94 -4.98 -8.55 -9.96
C VAL A 94 -3.74 -7.74 -10.37
N ASN A 95 -2.55 -8.32 -10.26
CA ASN A 95 -1.27 -7.70 -10.58
C ASN A 95 -1.09 -6.32 -9.89
N VAL A 96 -1.42 -6.25 -8.60
CA VAL A 96 -1.25 -5.05 -7.76
C VAL A 96 -0.23 -5.32 -6.67
N ILE A 97 0.49 -4.27 -6.27
CA ILE A 97 1.35 -4.30 -5.10
C ILE A 97 0.79 -3.32 -4.07
N VAL A 98 0.58 -3.82 -2.86
CA VAL A 98 0.07 -3.03 -1.73
C VAL A 98 1.19 -2.81 -0.72
N ARG A 99 1.20 -1.61 -0.13
CA ARG A 99 2.02 -1.24 1.01
C ARG A 99 1.15 -0.52 2.03
N PHE A 100 1.35 -0.83 3.31
CA PHE A 100 0.76 -0.04 4.38
C PHE A 100 1.69 1.13 4.70
N LYS A 101 1.15 2.34 4.65
CA LYS A 101 1.89 3.56 5.00
C LYS A 101 1.58 3.89 6.46
N LYS A 102 2.59 4.38 7.18
CA LYS A 102 2.40 4.98 8.50
C LYS A 102 1.41 6.14 8.42
N THR A 103 0.38 6.09 9.26
CA THR A 103 -0.62 7.15 9.45
C THR A 103 -0.47 7.74 10.85
N ASP A 104 -0.89 8.98 11.04
CA ASP A 104 -1.10 9.60 12.34
C ASP A 104 -2.45 9.17 12.94
N GLU A 105 -2.83 9.80 14.06
CA GLU A 105 -4.03 9.50 14.84
C GLU A 105 -5.34 9.72 14.07
N ASP A 106 -5.37 10.64 13.10
CA ASP A 106 -6.53 10.89 12.25
C ASP A 106 -6.55 10.00 10.99
N GLY A 107 -5.60 9.05 10.88
CA GLY A 107 -5.40 8.27 9.66
C GLY A 107 -4.74 9.08 8.54
N VAL A 108 -4.32 10.32 8.81
CA VAL A 108 -3.63 11.16 7.85
C VAL A 108 -2.18 10.70 7.77
N SER A 109 -1.60 10.73 6.57
CA SER A 109 -0.20 10.37 6.41
C SER A 109 0.59 11.61 6.03
N SER A 110 1.59 11.96 6.84
CA SER A 110 2.51 13.06 6.47
C SER A 110 3.16 12.74 5.12
N ASN A 111 3.05 13.68 4.19
CA ASN A 111 3.50 13.58 2.81
C ASN A 111 4.95 14.04 2.62
N TYR A 112 5.85 13.70 3.55
CA TYR A 112 7.27 13.71 3.19
C TYR A 112 7.56 12.51 2.29
N GLN A 113 7.20 12.65 1.01
CA GLN A 113 7.46 11.65 0.00
C GLN A 113 8.97 11.52 -0.19
N THR A 114 9.54 10.47 0.38
CA THR A 114 10.91 10.08 0.05
C THR A 114 11.02 9.85 -1.46
N ARG A 115 12.21 10.01 -2.05
CA ARG A 115 12.45 9.75 -3.48
C ARG A 115 11.95 8.36 -3.92
N GLN A 116 11.87 7.43 -2.97
CA GLN A 116 11.43 6.06 -3.12
C GLN A 116 9.91 5.92 -3.08
N ALA A 117 9.21 6.62 -2.16
CA ALA A 117 7.75 6.72 -2.19
C ALA A 117 7.28 7.28 -3.54
N ARG A 118 7.95 8.34 -4.04
CA ARG A 118 7.68 8.87 -5.38
C ARG A 118 7.97 7.87 -6.51
N ALA A 119 8.96 6.99 -6.35
CA ALA A 119 9.28 5.99 -7.37
C ALA A 119 8.25 4.86 -7.40
N PHE A 120 7.77 4.45 -6.23
CA PHE A 120 6.66 3.52 -6.07
C PHE A 120 5.36 4.12 -6.65
N ASP A 121 5.02 5.34 -6.26
CA ASP A 121 3.82 6.06 -6.73
C ASP A 121 3.83 6.28 -8.25
N ARG A 122 5.01 6.39 -8.88
CA ARG A 122 5.16 6.51 -10.35
C ARG A 122 5.15 5.18 -11.09
N GLY A 123 4.94 4.04 -10.41
CA GLY A 123 4.99 2.71 -11.03
C GLY A 123 6.36 2.37 -11.61
N ALA A 124 7.45 2.93 -11.07
CA ALA A 124 8.80 2.58 -11.50
C ALA A 124 9.05 1.08 -11.25
N GLN A 125 9.77 0.43 -12.17
CA GLN A 125 10.06 -1.00 -12.06
C GLN A 125 10.78 -1.30 -10.75
N ILE A 126 10.17 -2.14 -9.91
CA ILE A 126 10.74 -2.57 -8.63
C ILE A 126 11.64 -3.78 -8.92
N PRO A 127 12.93 -3.77 -8.52
CA PRO A 127 13.83 -4.90 -8.73
C PRO A 127 13.24 -6.21 -8.19
N GLY A 128 13.28 -7.27 -8.99
CA GLY A 128 12.75 -8.60 -8.63
C GLY A 128 11.25 -8.79 -8.86
N ILE A 129 10.47 -7.73 -9.10
CA ILE A 129 9.04 -7.80 -9.42
C ILE A 129 8.86 -7.82 -10.95
N PRO A 130 8.10 -8.79 -11.51
CA PRO A 130 7.77 -8.78 -12.93
C PRO A 130 7.14 -7.45 -13.32
N ALA A 131 7.63 -6.84 -14.40
CA ALA A 131 6.98 -5.65 -14.94
C ALA A 131 5.54 -6.02 -15.32
N GLY A 132 4.55 -5.26 -14.84
CA GLY A 132 3.15 -5.45 -15.18
C GLY A 132 2.99 -5.62 -16.69
N LYS A 133 2.12 -6.55 -17.12
CA LYS A 133 1.98 -6.96 -18.52
C LYS A 133 1.80 -5.73 -19.43
N LYS A 134 2.85 -5.33 -20.14
CA LYS A 134 2.70 -4.41 -21.27
C LYS A 134 1.88 -5.15 -22.32
N LYS A 135 0.68 -4.66 -22.65
CA LYS A 135 -0.08 -5.18 -23.80
C LYS A 135 0.83 -5.09 -25.03
N LYS A 136 0.99 -6.21 -25.76
CA LYS A 136 1.63 -6.17 -27.08
C LYS A 136 0.68 -5.41 -28.00
N THR A 137 1.07 -4.21 -28.39
CA THR A 137 0.42 -3.47 -29.47
C THR A 137 0.61 -4.28 -30.76
N LYS A 138 -0.49 -4.64 -31.41
CA LYS A 138 -0.52 -5.18 -32.78
C LYS A 138 -0.78 -4.02 -33.73
#